data_AF-A0A553PXR3-F1
#
_entry.id   AF-A0A553PXR3-F1
#
_cell.length_a   1.000
_cell.length_b   1.000
_cell.length_c   1.000
_cell.angle_alpha   90.00
_cell.angle_beta   90.00
_cell.angle_gamma   90.00
#
_symmetry.space_group_name_H-M   'P 1'
#
loop_
_entity.id
_entity.type
_entity.pdbx_description
1 polymer ?
#
loop_
_entity_poly.entity_id
_entity_poly.type
_entity_poly.pdbx_seq_one_letter_code
_entity_poly.pdbx_strand_id
1 'polypeptide(L)'
;MSSIRVECVIKERNAIGESPVWEERDSSLLYVDITGRKICRWSSLTKTTETISTGTRFAFVDWAKRSITNVAEVKEKPNTRFNDGKVDPAGRFVAGTMSMEMKPDVVDGALYTLHPDHSVVRQLDRVHLSNGLDWSLDHQILYYIDSLAYMPNAGWFIRWRKKKGSLMACALTQKANCTRMQTVKLPAENITSCCFGGKDYSDLYITSASIGLDSDALAKQPEAGCIFKVTSLGVKGIAPYSYTG
;
A
#
# COMPACT_ATOMS: atom_id res chain seq x y z
N MET A 1 13.17 -14.63 -23.82
CA MET A 1 12.49 -14.11 -22.61
C MET A 1 11.55 -13.00 -23.06
N SER A 2 10.30 -12.98 -22.62
CA SER A 2 9.38 -11.89 -22.93
C SER A 2 9.86 -10.59 -22.28
N SER A 3 9.71 -9.47 -22.97
CA SER A 3 10.03 -8.15 -22.41
C SER A 3 9.02 -7.77 -21.32
N ILE A 4 9.49 -7.06 -20.28
CA ILE A 4 8.64 -6.43 -19.27
C ILE A 4 7.64 -5.51 -19.96
N ARG A 5 6.37 -5.60 -19.59
CA ARG A 5 5.31 -4.72 -20.11
C ARG A 5 4.62 -4.01 -18.95
N VAL A 6 4.42 -2.71 -19.12
CA VAL A 6 3.67 -1.85 -18.19
C VAL A 6 2.40 -1.40 -18.89
N GLU A 7 1.26 -1.61 -18.26
CA GLU A 7 -0.07 -1.29 -18.79
C GLU A 7 -0.84 -0.47 -17.76
N CYS A 8 -1.47 0.64 -18.17
CA CYS A 8 -2.45 1.35 -17.36
C CYS A 8 -3.79 0.62 -17.42
N VAL A 9 -4.19 -0.04 -16.32
CA VAL A 9 -5.36 -0.92 -16.28
C VAL A 9 -6.59 -0.28 -15.65
N ILE A 10 -6.40 0.74 -14.79
CA ILE A 10 -7.47 1.54 -14.21
C ILE A 10 -7.11 3.01 -14.43
N LYS A 11 -7.87 3.66 -15.32
CA LYS A 11 -7.63 5.03 -15.79
C LYS A 11 -8.26 6.11 -14.89
N GLU A 12 -9.07 5.72 -13.90
CA GLU A 12 -9.61 6.66 -12.92
C GLU A 12 -8.43 7.30 -12.18
N ARG A 13 -8.41 8.63 -12.16
CA ARG A 13 -7.34 9.41 -11.53
C ARG A 13 -7.58 9.49 -10.03
N ASN A 14 -6.85 8.70 -9.27
CA ASN A 14 -6.86 8.78 -7.82
C ASN A 14 -6.00 9.95 -7.33
N ALA A 15 -6.50 10.68 -6.34
CA ALA A 15 -5.70 11.71 -5.69
C ALA A 15 -4.50 11.07 -4.98
N ILE A 16 -4.74 10.01 -4.19
CA ILE A 16 -3.71 9.13 -3.62
C ILE A 16 -4.21 7.69 -3.68
N GLY A 17 -3.97 7.00 -4.80
CA GLY A 17 -4.21 5.56 -4.91
C GLY A 17 -3.23 4.80 -4.01
N GLU A 18 -3.70 3.89 -3.18
CA GLU A 18 -2.90 3.19 -2.16
C GLU A 18 -3.45 1.79 -1.82
N SER A 19 -2.68 1.04 -1.04
CA SER A 19 -3.04 -0.26 -0.47
C SER A 19 -3.66 -1.25 -1.48
N PRO A 20 -2.98 -1.56 -2.60
CA PRO A 20 -3.48 -2.55 -3.53
C PRO A 20 -3.44 -3.95 -2.91
N VAL A 21 -4.53 -4.70 -3.02
CA VAL A 21 -4.65 -6.09 -2.54
C VAL A 21 -5.39 -6.93 -3.59
N TRP A 22 -4.83 -8.09 -3.94
CA TRP A 22 -5.45 -9.00 -4.91
C TRP A 22 -6.38 -10.00 -4.23
N GLU A 23 -7.65 -10.01 -4.66
CA GLU A 23 -8.67 -11.00 -4.30
C GLU A 23 -8.77 -12.03 -5.43
N GLU A 24 -8.11 -13.18 -5.23
CA GLU A 24 -8.01 -14.23 -6.25
C GLU A 24 -9.37 -14.82 -6.63
N ARG A 25 -10.23 -15.07 -5.63
CA ARG A 25 -11.54 -15.72 -5.79
C ARG A 25 -12.37 -15.07 -6.91
N ASP A 26 -12.39 -13.75 -6.94
CA ASP A 26 -13.20 -12.96 -7.87
C ASP A 26 -12.35 -12.27 -8.95
N SER A 27 -11.04 -12.56 -8.99
CA SER A 27 -10.07 -11.89 -9.85
C SER A 27 -10.18 -10.37 -9.77
N SER A 28 -10.21 -9.85 -8.54
CA SER A 28 -10.44 -8.43 -8.24
C SER A 28 -9.23 -7.80 -7.57
N LEU A 29 -9.02 -6.51 -7.85
CA LEU A 29 -8.05 -5.68 -7.15
C LEU A 29 -8.81 -4.73 -6.21
N LEU A 30 -8.56 -4.85 -4.92
CA LEU A 30 -8.96 -3.86 -3.94
C LEU A 30 -7.86 -2.79 -3.82
N TYR A 31 -8.25 -1.54 -3.62
CA TYR A 31 -7.34 -0.43 -3.36
C TYR A 31 -8.12 0.72 -2.71
N VAL A 32 -7.43 1.76 -2.24
CA VAL A 32 -8.06 2.96 -1.70
C VAL A 32 -7.63 4.22 -2.46
N ASP A 33 -8.49 5.24 -2.48
CA ASP A 33 -8.07 6.63 -2.69
C ASP A 33 -8.17 7.36 -1.35
N ILE A 34 -7.02 7.64 -0.72
CA ILE A 34 -6.96 8.12 0.67
C ILE A 34 -7.70 9.47 0.80
N THR A 35 -7.31 10.47 0.00
CA THR A 35 -7.91 11.80 0.08
C THR A 35 -9.23 11.88 -0.67
N GLY A 36 -9.44 11.00 -1.67
CA GLY A 36 -10.75 10.76 -2.26
C GLY A 36 -11.76 10.12 -1.30
N ARG A 37 -11.29 9.55 -0.17
CA ARG A 37 -12.09 8.82 0.84
C ARG A 37 -12.87 7.68 0.21
N LYS A 38 -12.20 6.82 -0.55
CA LYS A 38 -12.81 5.71 -1.29
C LYS A 38 -12.06 4.41 -1.01
N ILE A 39 -12.80 3.34 -0.77
CA ILE A 39 -12.39 1.95 -0.86
C ILE A 39 -12.95 1.44 -2.19
N CYS A 40 -12.07 0.97 -3.05
CA CYS A 40 -12.38 0.56 -4.41
C CYS A 40 -12.17 -0.95 -4.56
N ARG A 41 -13.06 -1.59 -5.33
CA ARG A 41 -12.90 -2.98 -5.78
C ARG A 41 -13.07 -3.01 -7.28
N TRP A 42 -11.99 -3.28 -8.00
CA TRP A 42 -11.98 -3.37 -9.47
C TRP A 42 -11.95 -4.83 -9.91
N SER A 43 -12.89 -5.24 -10.75
CA SER A 43 -12.86 -6.58 -11.35
C SER A 43 -11.96 -6.58 -12.59
N SER A 44 -10.97 -7.47 -12.58
CA SER A 44 -10.13 -7.67 -13.77
C SER A 44 -10.87 -8.37 -14.91
N LEU A 45 -12.03 -8.98 -14.64
CA LEU A 45 -12.84 -9.68 -15.65
C LEU A 45 -13.76 -8.68 -16.38
N THR A 46 -14.55 -7.91 -15.64
CA THR A 46 -15.53 -6.97 -16.21
C THR A 46 -14.94 -5.58 -16.50
N LYS A 47 -13.77 -5.27 -15.93
CA LYS A 47 -13.11 -3.95 -16.00
C LYS A 47 -13.89 -2.82 -15.33
N THR A 48 -14.79 -3.15 -14.40
CA THR A 48 -15.60 -2.18 -13.64
C THR A 48 -15.09 -2.02 -12.21
N THR A 49 -15.28 -0.83 -11.65
CA THR A 49 -14.91 -0.49 -10.26
C THR A 49 -16.15 -0.20 -9.42
N GLU A 50 -16.22 -0.80 -8.23
CA GLU A 50 -17.19 -0.48 -7.18
C GLU A 50 -16.49 0.32 -6.06
N THR A 51 -17.23 1.22 -5.40
CA THR A 51 -16.64 2.12 -4.39
C THR A 51 -17.53 2.32 -3.15
N ILE A 52 -16.91 2.39 -1.97
CA ILE A 52 -17.52 2.72 -0.67
C ILE A 52 -16.61 3.74 0.06
N SER A 53 -17.18 4.74 0.74
CA SER A 53 -16.40 5.81 1.42
C SER A 53 -16.21 5.59 2.93
N THR A 54 -15.06 5.96 3.51
CA THR A 54 -14.71 5.66 4.92
C THR A 54 -13.88 6.73 5.66
N GLY A 55 -13.74 6.58 6.99
CA GLY A 55 -13.12 7.49 7.98
C GLY A 55 -11.87 6.92 8.70
N THR A 56 -11.72 7.13 10.02
CA THR A 56 -10.47 6.92 10.80
C THR A 56 -10.46 5.72 11.76
N ARG A 57 -11.15 4.62 11.44
CA ARG A 57 -11.33 3.47 12.36
C ARG A 57 -11.00 2.15 11.66
N PHE A 58 -10.66 1.12 12.45
CA PHE A 58 -10.75 -0.25 11.95
C PHE A 58 -12.22 -0.58 11.73
N ALA A 59 -12.54 -1.09 10.55
CA ALA A 59 -13.92 -1.35 10.16
C ALA A 59 -14.04 -2.51 9.19
N PHE A 60 -15.18 -3.20 9.25
CA PHE A 60 -15.60 -4.17 8.24
C PHE A 60 -16.40 -3.47 7.15
N VAL A 61 -16.21 -3.93 5.91
CA VAL A 61 -16.94 -3.47 4.72
C VAL A 61 -17.83 -4.61 4.24
N ASP A 62 -19.14 -4.36 4.19
CA ASP A 62 -20.09 -5.26 3.54
C ASP A 62 -20.36 -4.74 2.13
N TRP A 63 -19.77 -5.40 1.12
CA TRP A 63 -19.91 -5.00 -0.28
C TRP A 63 -21.34 -5.15 -0.81
N ALA A 64 -22.08 -6.18 -0.36
CA ALA A 64 -23.45 -6.42 -0.80
C ALA A 64 -24.42 -5.37 -0.26
N LYS A 65 -24.27 -5.00 1.01
CA LYS A 65 -25.10 -3.96 1.66
C LYS A 65 -24.55 -2.54 1.46
N ARG A 66 -23.33 -2.41 0.94
CA ARG A 66 -22.58 -1.15 0.81
C ARG A 66 -22.47 -0.40 2.14
N SER A 67 -22.21 -1.12 3.23
CA SER A 67 -22.14 -0.58 4.58
C SER A 67 -20.78 -0.80 5.23
N ILE A 68 -20.50 0.02 6.26
CA ILE A 68 -19.27 -0.06 7.05
C ILE A 68 -19.66 -0.20 8.52
N THR A 69 -19.01 -1.16 9.20
CA THR A 69 -19.20 -1.39 10.63
C THR A 69 -17.88 -1.18 11.36
N ASN A 70 -17.84 -0.22 12.29
CA ASN A 70 -16.64 0.05 13.08
C ASN A 70 -16.37 -1.11 14.05
N VAL A 71 -15.10 -1.51 14.14
CA VAL A 71 -14.63 -2.62 14.99
C VAL A 71 -13.87 -2.08 16.19
N ALA A 72 -12.85 -1.26 15.92
CA ALA A 72 -11.99 -0.69 16.96
C ALA A 72 -11.53 0.72 16.58
N GLU A 73 -11.29 1.52 17.60
CA GLU A 73 -10.73 2.86 17.50
C GLU A 73 -9.40 2.91 18.25
N VAL A 74 -8.38 3.48 17.62
CA VAL A 74 -7.09 3.75 18.28
C VAL A 74 -7.12 5.13 18.90
N LYS A 75 -6.74 5.24 20.17
CA LYS A 75 -6.64 6.53 20.87
C LYS A 75 -5.31 7.19 20.54
N GLU A 76 -5.32 8.02 19.51
CA GLU A 76 -4.15 8.79 19.08
C GLU A 76 -4.31 10.28 19.33
N LYS A 77 -3.21 11.02 19.09
CA LYS A 77 -3.22 12.47 19.15
C LYS A 77 -4.26 13.04 18.16
N PRO A 78 -4.85 14.22 18.45
CA PRO A 78 -5.67 14.91 17.47
C PRO A 78 -4.90 15.07 16.16
N ASN A 79 -5.59 14.97 15.02
CA ASN A 79 -5.02 15.15 13.69
C ASN A 79 -4.08 14.00 13.21
N THR A 80 -4.26 12.78 13.70
CA THR A 80 -3.65 11.56 13.13
C THR A 80 -4.62 10.77 12.27
N ARG A 81 -4.10 9.96 11.33
CA ARG A 81 -4.87 8.97 10.58
C ARG A 81 -4.09 7.67 10.42
N PHE A 82 -4.79 6.57 10.16
CA PHE A 82 -4.15 5.38 9.57
C PHE A 82 -3.56 5.72 8.20
N ASN A 83 -2.46 5.05 7.86
CA ASN A 83 -1.85 5.15 6.54
C ASN A 83 -1.79 3.79 5.84
N ASP A 84 -0.72 3.01 6.02
CA ASP A 84 -0.65 1.67 5.43
C ASP A 84 -0.93 0.56 6.46
N GLY A 85 -1.40 -0.59 5.95
CA GLY A 85 -1.72 -1.75 6.74
C GLY A 85 -1.78 -3.03 5.91
N LYS A 86 -1.46 -4.16 6.53
CA LYS A 86 -1.50 -5.50 5.93
C LYS A 86 -1.80 -6.55 6.99
N VAL A 87 -2.47 -7.63 6.58
CA VAL A 87 -2.72 -8.79 7.44
C VAL A 87 -1.47 -9.67 7.50
N ASP A 88 -1.10 -10.08 8.71
CA ASP A 88 0.06 -10.94 8.95
C ASP A 88 -0.25 -12.43 8.72
N PRO A 89 0.77 -13.32 8.71
CA PRO A 89 0.57 -14.76 8.51
C PRO A 89 -0.29 -15.47 9.56
N ALA A 90 -0.54 -14.83 10.70
CA ALA A 90 -1.38 -15.35 11.77
C ALA A 90 -2.82 -14.80 11.72
N GLY A 91 -3.18 -14.04 10.66
CA GLY A 91 -4.52 -13.50 10.49
C GLY A 91 -4.81 -12.23 11.29
N ARG A 92 -3.78 -11.54 11.79
CA ARG A 92 -3.90 -10.28 12.54
C ARG A 92 -3.73 -9.10 11.60
N PHE A 93 -4.50 -8.03 11.78
CA PHE A 93 -4.40 -6.86 10.92
C PHE A 93 -3.42 -5.83 11.51
N VAL A 94 -2.25 -5.68 10.90
CA VAL A 94 -1.24 -4.71 11.30
C VAL A 94 -1.40 -3.44 10.48
N ALA A 95 -1.53 -2.29 11.14
CA ALA A 95 -1.66 -0.99 10.47
C ALA A 95 -1.05 0.10 11.32
N GLY A 96 -0.43 1.09 10.69
CA GLY A 96 0.17 2.21 11.42
C GLY A 96 -0.42 3.56 11.06
N THR A 97 -0.23 4.49 11.99
CA THR A 97 -0.74 5.86 11.92
C THR A 97 0.35 6.83 11.51
N MET A 98 -0.07 8.03 11.13
CA MET A 98 0.79 9.17 10.88
C MET A 98 0.11 10.45 11.35
N SER A 99 0.89 11.49 11.62
CA SER A 99 0.36 12.85 11.76
C SER A 99 -0.06 13.41 10.40
N MET A 100 -1.13 14.18 10.35
CA MET A 100 -1.45 15.00 9.18
C MET A 100 -0.45 16.16 9.00
N GLU A 101 0.30 16.53 10.05
CA GLU A 101 1.45 17.40 9.94
C GLU A 101 2.67 16.62 9.45
N MET A 102 2.91 16.66 8.15
CA MET A 102 4.06 15.98 7.52
C MET A 102 5.36 16.79 7.71
N LYS A 103 5.89 16.82 8.93
CA LYS A 103 7.18 17.45 9.26
C LYS A 103 8.20 16.42 9.77
N PRO A 104 9.50 16.63 9.54
CA PRO A 104 10.56 15.68 9.93
C PRO A 104 10.65 15.40 11.43
N ASP A 105 10.27 16.36 12.26
CA ASP A 105 10.35 16.31 13.72
C ASP A 105 9.07 15.79 14.37
N VAL A 106 8.01 15.54 13.58
CA VAL A 106 6.73 15.04 14.05
C VAL A 106 6.71 13.52 13.98
N VAL A 107 6.60 12.89 15.15
CA VAL A 107 6.61 11.43 15.37
C VAL A 107 5.35 10.97 16.10
N ASP A 108 4.20 11.51 15.71
CA ASP A 108 2.93 11.28 16.41
C ASP A 108 2.22 10.00 15.96
N GLY A 109 2.78 9.28 14.98
CA GLY A 109 2.29 7.98 14.57
C GLY A 109 2.75 6.84 15.48
N ALA A 110 2.12 5.69 15.30
CA ALA A 110 2.42 4.44 15.96
C ALA A 110 2.05 3.26 15.05
N LEU A 111 2.56 2.06 15.35
CA LEU A 111 2.18 0.82 14.67
C LEU A 111 1.27 -0.01 15.57
N TYR A 112 0.19 -0.54 15.02
CA TYR A 112 -0.82 -1.31 15.74
C TYR A 112 -1.03 -2.70 15.14
N THR A 113 -1.52 -3.61 15.96
CA THR A 113 -2.05 -4.91 15.55
C THR A 113 -3.45 -5.08 16.11
N LEU A 114 -4.43 -5.28 15.23
CA LEU A 114 -5.77 -5.76 15.56
C LEU A 114 -5.75 -7.30 15.56
N HIS A 115 -6.05 -7.87 16.72
CA HIS A 115 -6.14 -9.32 16.93
C HIS A 115 -7.53 -9.86 16.58
N PRO A 116 -7.68 -11.19 16.34
CA PRO A 116 -8.96 -11.78 15.94
C PRO A 116 -10.09 -11.62 16.96
N ASP A 117 -9.76 -11.40 18.23
CA ASP A 117 -10.71 -11.07 19.31
C ASP A 117 -11.08 -9.58 19.37
N HIS A 118 -10.65 -8.81 18.37
CA HIS A 118 -10.84 -7.38 18.18
C HIS A 118 -10.08 -6.51 19.18
N SER A 119 -9.20 -7.11 20.00
CA SER A 119 -8.27 -6.36 20.83
C SER A 119 -7.20 -5.69 19.96
N VAL A 120 -6.78 -4.49 20.34
CA VAL A 120 -5.75 -3.73 19.63
C VAL A 120 -4.52 -3.59 20.52
N VAL A 121 -3.37 -4.02 19.99
CA VAL A 121 -2.07 -3.92 20.64
C VAL A 121 -1.22 -2.92 19.88
N ARG A 122 -0.62 -1.96 20.60
CA ARG A 122 0.38 -1.06 20.03
C ARG A 122 1.75 -1.76 20.04
N GLN A 123 2.40 -1.78 18.89
CA GLN A 123 3.70 -2.45 18.66
C GLN A 123 4.87 -1.46 18.71
N LEU A 124 4.71 -0.28 18.12
CA LEU A 124 5.73 0.76 18.06
C LEU A 124 5.11 2.12 18.34
N ASP A 125 5.86 2.98 19.03
CA ASP A 125 5.57 4.41 19.16
C ASP A 125 6.53 5.23 18.28
N ARG A 126 6.28 6.54 18.20
CA ARG A 126 7.20 7.52 17.60
C ARG A 126 7.49 7.26 16.12
N VAL A 127 6.45 6.96 15.36
CA VAL A 127 6.49 6.80 13.91
C VAL A 127 6.20 8.14 13.23
N HIS A 128 6.96 8.48 12.19
CA HIS A 128 6.69 9.68 11.39
C HIS A 128 5.57 9.43 10.38
N LEU A 129 5.78 8.42 9.52
CA LEU A 129 4.91 8.08 8.40
C LEU A 129 4.92 6.57 8.16
N SER A 130 4.03 5.85 8.86
CA SER A 130 3.88 4.39 8.70
C SER A 130 3.50 4.03 7.28
N ASN A 131 4.29 3.21 6.62
CA ASN A 131 4.10 2.79 5.23
C ASN A 131 4.42 1.29 5.07
N GLY A 132 4.71 0.87 3.84
CA GLY A 132 4.93 -0.51 3.41
C GLY A 132 5.46 -1.47 4.47
N LEU A 133 4.71 -2.56 4.65
CA LEU A 133 5.05 -3.66 5.54
C LEU A 133 4.84 -5.02 4.85
N ASP A 134 5.66 -5.99 5.21
CA ASP A 134 5.50 -7.39 4.79
C ASP A 134 6.29 -8.35 5.68
N TRP A 135 6.07 -9.66 5.54
CA TRP A 135 6.76 -10.69 6.33
C TRP A 135 7.64 -11.57 5.45
N SER A 136 8.73 -12.09 6.04
CA SER A 136 9.50 -13.16 5.42
C SER A 136 8.66 -14.43 5.30
N LEU A 137 8.96 -15.27 4.30
CA LEU A 137 8.21 -16.51 4.03
C LEU A 137 8.28 -17.55 5.16
N ASP A 138 9.29 -17.48 6.02
CA ASP A 138 9.42 -18.30 7.23
C ASP A 138 8.76 -17.67 8.47
N HIS A 139 8.10 -16.51 8.27
CA HIS A 139 7.36 -15.74 9.28
C HIS A 139 8.20 -15.27 10.47
N GLN A 140 9.53 -15.23 10.32
CA GLN A 140 10.44 -14.81 11.40
C GLN A 140 10.75 -13.31 11.38
N ILE A 141 10.55 -12.64 10.24
CA ILE A 141 10.96 -11.25 10.04
C ILE A 141 9.76 -10.42 9.57
N LEU A 142 9.53 -9.29 10.22
CA LEU A 142 8.69 -8.20 9.71
C LEU A 142 9.61 -7.17 9.03
N TYR A 143 9.31 -6.85 7.78
CA TYR A 143 9.85 -5.71 7.05
C TYR A 143 8.88 -4.54 7.19
N TYR A 144 9.37 -3.36 7.54
CA TYR A 144 8.54 -2.19 7.80
C TYR A 144 9.24 -0.90 7.35
N ILE A 145 8.47 0.03 6.78
CA ILE A 145 8.94 1.32 6.28
C ILE A 145 8.28 2.45 7.06
N ASP A 146 9.08 3.20 7.84
CA ASP A 146 8.76 4.58 8.21
C ASP A 146 9.42 5.53 7.18
N SER A 147 8.60 6.23 6.40
CA SER A 147 9.09 6.92 5.20
C SER A 147 9.94 8.16 5.49
N LEU A 148 9.73 8.84 6.62
CA LEU A 148 10.49 10.06 6.97
C LEU A 148 11.64 9.78 7.94
N ALA A 149 11.76 8.55 8.46
CA ALA A 149 12.91 8.14 9.28
C ALA A 149 14.26 8.26 8.54
N TYR A 150 14.26 8.36 7.21
CA TYR A 150 15.47 8.55 6.38
C TYR A 150 16.05 9.97 6.38
N MET A 151 15.52 10.88 7.18
CA MET A 151 16.15 12.18 7.44
C MET A 151 17.29 11.98 8.46
N PRO A 152 18.43 12.70 8.33
CA PRO A 152 19.80 12.15 8.30
C PRO A 152 20.35 11.36 9.52
N ASN A 153 19.56 10.98 10.54
CA ASN A 153 20.06 10.35 11.77
C ASN A 153 19.27 9.13 12.29
N ALA A 154 18.33 8.51 11.55
CA ALA A 154 17.68 7.27 12.01
C ALA A 154 18.20 6.05 11.22
N GLY A 155 18.97 5.18 11.89
CA GLY A 155 19.39 3.89 11.34
C GLY A 155 18.27 2.88 11.41
N TRP A 156 17.87 2.31 10.27
CA TRP A 156 17.60 0.89 9.96
C TRP A 156 17.22 0.80 8.44
N PHE A 157 17.35 -0.38 7.83
CA PHE A 157 17.63 -0.58 6.41
C PHE A 157 16.40 -0.85 5.51
N ILE A 158 16.10 0.06 4.57
CA ILE A 158 15.95 -0.11 3.11
C ILE A 158 16.29 1.25 2.47
N ARG A 159 17.43 1.36 1.79
CA ARG A 159 17.85 2.60 1.14
C ARG A 159 16.87 3.01 0.02
N TRP A 160 15.95 3.91 0.34
CA TRP A 160 15.11 4.61 -0.64
C TRP A 160 15.83 5.87 -1.11
N ARG A 161 16.28 5.90 -2.38
CA ARG A 161 16.47 7.18 -3.08
C ARG A 161 15.28 7.35 -4.01
N LYS A 162 14.35 8.24 -3.64
CA LYS A 162 13.26 8.70 -4.50
C LYS A 162 13.90 9.31 -5.76
N LYS A 163 13.95 8.55 -6.85
CA LYS A 163 14.26 9.07 -8.19
C LYS A 163 12.94 9.17 -8.92
N LYS A 164 12.58 10.37 -9.37
CA LYS A 164 11.33 10.65 -10.09
C LYS A 164 11.07 9.60 -11.19
N GLY A 165 9.86 9.05 -11.25
CA GLY A 165 9.40 8.21 -12.36
C GLY A 165 9.84 6.73 -12.34
N SER A 166 10.13 6.14 -11.18
CA SER A 166 10.44 4.71 -11.08
C SER A 166 9.90 4.11 -9.79
N LEU A 167 9.16 2.99 -9.89
CA LEU A 167 8.92 2.12 -8.75
C LEU A 167 10.14 1.24 -8.58
N MET A 168 10.65 1.21 -7.36
CA MET A 168 11.63 0.23 -6.92
C MET A 168 10.92 -0.72 -5.97
N ALA A 169 10.37 -1.83 -6.51
CA ALA A 169 10.03 -2.98 -5.69
C ALA A 169 11.36 -3.63 -5.29
N CYS A 170 11.84 -3.36 -4.07
CA CYS A 170 12.90 -4.18 -3.49
C CYS A 170 12.27 -5.53 -3.15
N ALA A 171 12.53 -6.54 -3.98
CA ALA A 171 12.44 -7.92 -3.52
C ALA A 171 13.46 -8.06 -2.37
N LEU A 172 12.98 -8.08 -1.13
CA LEU A 172 13.81 -8.36 0.03
C LEU A 172 14.09 -9.86 0.00
N THR A 173 15.20 -10.24 -0.62
CA THR A 173 15.74 -11.60 -0.47
C THR A 173 16.31 -11.71 0.93
N GLN A 174 16.09 -12.85 1.61
CA GLN A 174 16.49 -13.20 3.00
C GLN A 174 17.97 -12.93 3.40
N LYS A 175 18.83 -12.40 2.52
CA LYS A 175 20.23 -12.10 2.82
C LYS A 175 20.37 -10.68 3.34
N ALA A 176 21.11 -10.52 4.43
CA ALA A 176 21.42 -9.28 5.16
C ALA A 176 22.02 -8.11 4.33
N ASN A 177 22.14 -8.27 3.02
CA ASN A 177 22.69 -7.29 2.09
C ASN A 177 21.56 -6.80 1.19
N CYS A 178 20.82 -5.79 1.64
CA CYS A 178 19.78 -5.14 0.84
C CYS A 178 20.36 -4.51 -0.43
N THR A 179 20.38 -5.27 -1.53
CA THR A 179 20.88 -4.81 -2.83
C THR A 179 19.72 -4.65 -3.80
N ARG A 180 19.66 -3.51 -4.49
CA ARG A 180 18.66 -3.27 -5.53
C ARG A 180 18.93 -4.19 -6.72
N MET A 181 17.97 -5.07 -7.02
CA MET A 181 18.08 -6.04 -8.11
C MET A 181 17.61 -5.50 -9.46
N GLN A 182 16.53 -4.71 -9.49
CA GLN A 182 15.88 -4.29 -10.73
C GLN A 182 15.17 -2.92 -10.56
N THR A 183 14.87 -2.26 -11.68
CA THR A 183 14.06 -1.03 -11.70
C THR A 183 13.12 -1.07 -12.89
N VAL A 184 11.84 -0.78 -12.65
CA VAL A 184 10.81 -0.66 -13.70
C VAL A 184 10.35 0.80 -13.71
N LYS A 185 10.46 1.44 -14.88
CA LYS A 185 9.97 2.81 -15.06
C LYS A 185 8.47 2.79 -15.31
N LEU A 186 7.77 3.77 -14.74
CA LEU A 186 6.34 3.96 -14.93
C LEU A 186 6.08 5.35 -15.51
N PRO A 187 4.96 5.52 -16.24
CA PRO A 187 4.55 6.81 -16.82
C PRO A 187 3.90 7.75 -15.79
N ALA A 188 4.30 7.65 -14.52
CA ALA A 188 3.88 8.51 -13.42
C ALA A 188 5.02 8.63 -12.38
N GLU A 189 5.17 9.81 -11.77
CA GLU A 189 6.25 10.10 -10.81
C GLU A 189 5.89 9.72 -9.37
N ASN A 190 4.65 9.93 -8.96
CA ASN A 190 4.18 9.70 -7.60
C ASN A 190 3.63 8.28 -7.44
N ILE A 191 4.51 7.29 -7.53
CA ILE A 191 4.16 5.89 -7.26
C ILE A 191 4.07 5.65 -5.75
N THR A 192 3.04 4.94 -5.32
CA THR A 192 2.68 4.81 -3.90
C THR A 192 2.93 3.40 -3.36
N SER A 193 2.31 2.37 -3.95
CA SER A 193 2.38 0.99 -3.43
C SER A 193 2.23 -0.04 -4.53
N CYS A 194 2.40 -1.32 -4.19
CA CYS A 194 2.27 -2.44 -5.12
C CYS A 194 1.90 -3.77 -4.44
N CYS A 195 1.21 -4.64 -5.17
CA CYS A 195 0.98 -6.03 -4.77
C CYS A 195 1.06 -6.96 -5.99
N PHE A 196 1.32 -8.24 -5.75
CA PHE A 196 1.17 -9.25 -6.78
C PHE A 196 -0.28 -9.71 -6.89
N GLY A 197 -0.69 -10.07 -8.10
CA GLY A 197 -2.01 -10.60 -8.42
C GLY A 197 -2.03 -11.25 -9.79
N GLY A 198 -3.23 -11.31 -10.39
CA GLY A 198 -3.45 -12.06 -11.62
C GLY A 198 -3.31 -13.56 -11.41
N LYS A 199 -3.18 -14.31 -12.51
CA LYS A 199 -3.04 -15.76 -12.46
C LYS A 199 -1.72 -16.15 -11.80
N ASP A 200 -1.77 -17.05 -10.82
CA ASP A 200 -0.61 -17.53 -10.05
C ASP A 200 0.25 -16.40 -9.45
N TYR A 201 -0.33 -15.24 -9.17
CA TYR A 201 0.39 -14.08 -8.64
C TYR A 201 1.59 -13.62 -9.50
N SER A 202 1.49 -13.75 -10.83
CA SER A 202 2.58 -13.38 -11.76
C SER A 202 2.59 -11.91 -12.19
N ASP A 203 1.50 -11.18 -11.93
CA ASP A 203 1.34 -9.79 -12.35
C ASP A 203 1.56 -8.87 -11.15
N LEU A 204 2.27 -7.76 -11.34
CA LEU A 204 2.46 -6.75 -10.29
C LEU A 204 1.54 -5.55 -10.55
N TYR A 205 0.59 -5.34 -9.66
CA TYR A 205 -0.28 -4.16 -9.65
C TYR A 205 0.36 -3.05 -8.84
N ILE A 206 0.32 -1.82 -9.36
CA ILE A 206 1.02 -0.66 -8.82
C ILE A 206 0.07 0.53 -8.78
N THR A 207 -0.11 1.13 -7.61
CA THR A 207 -0.91 2.34 -7.42
C THR A 207 -0.04 3.59 -7.57
N SER A 208 -0.68 4.71 -7.90
CA SER A 208 -0.03 6.01 -7.97
C SER A 208 -0.94 7.14 -7.49
N ALA A 209 -0.39 8.33 -7.32
CA ALA A 209 -1.08 9.53 -6.85
C ALA A 209 -0.98 10.66 -7.89
N SER A 210 -2.02 11.47 -7.99
CA SER A 210 -1.99 12.71 -8.77
C SER A 210 -1.88 13.97 -7.91
N ILE A 211 -2.05 13.85 -6.59
CA ILE A 211 -2.00 14.99 -5.68
C ILE A 211 -0.64 15.71 -5.74
N GLY A 212 -0.68 17.04 -5.62
CA GLY A 212 0.51 17.89 -5.63
C GLY A 212 1.13 18.13 -7.01
N LEU A 213 0.57 17.55 -8.09
CA LEU A 213 0.94 17.89 -9.45
C LEU A 213 0.15 19.12 -9.94
N ASP A 214 0.85 20.09 -10.51
CA ASP A 214 0.22 21.22 -11.21
C ASP A 214 -0.29 20.81 -12.61
N SER A 215 -0.94 21.73 -13.32
CA SER A 215 -1.51 21.49 -14.64
C SER A 215 -0.47 21.01 -15.66
N ASP A 216 0.74 21.57 -15.61
CA ASP A 216 1.81 21.26 -16.56
C ASP A 216 2.39 19.86 -16.29
N ALA A 217 2.56 19.50 -15.02
CA ALA A 217 2.99 18.17 -14.61
C ALA A 217 1.95 17.11 -14.94
N LEU A 218 0.66 17.40 -14.74
CA LEU A 218 -0.45 16.51 -15.13
C LEU A 218 -0.53 16.33 -16.64
N ALA A 219 -0.30 17.38 -17.43
CA ALA A 219 -0.25 17.29 -18.89
C ALA A 219 0.91 16.41 -19.37
N LYS A 220 2.07 16.47 -18.69
CA LYS A 220 3.23 15.61 -18.97
C LYS A 220 3.07 14.18 -18.49
N GLN A 221 2.19 13.94 -17.52
CA GLN A 221 1.94 12.65 -16.88
C GLN A 221 0.44 12.36 -16.87
N PRO A 222 -0.18 12.13 -18.03
CA PRO A 222 -1.63 11.98 -18.13
C PRO A 222 -2.15 10.80 -17.30
N GLU A 223 -1.31 9.80 -17.03
CA GLU A 223 -1.63 8.60 -16.23
C GLU A 223 -1.27 8.73 -14.73
N ALA A 224 -0.84 9.90 -14.25
CA ALA A 224 -0.62 10.11 -12.81
C ALA A 224 -1.93 9.91 -12.03
N GLY A 225 -1.90 9.08 -10.98
CA GLY A 225 -3.09 8.67 -10.22
C GLY A 225 -3.76 7.39 -10.73
N CYS A 226 -3.34 6.85 -11.88
CA CYS A 226 -3.85 5.59 -12.40
C CYS A 226 -3.25 4.38 -11.67
N ILE A 227 -3.81 3.19 -11.94
CA ILE A 227 -3.24 1.91 -11.51
C ILE A 227 -2.63 1.20 -12.71
N PHE A 228 -1.40 0.73 -12.51
CA PHE A 228 -0.61 0.03 -13.51
C PHE A 228 -0.53 -1.46 -13.20
N LYS A 229 -0.41 -2.26 -14.24
CA LYS A 229 -0.09 -3.69 -14.17
C LYS A 229 1.21 -3.92 -14.91
N VAL A 230 2.14 -4.61 -14.26
CA VAL A 230 3.42 -5.00 -14.84
C VAL A 230 3.45 -6.51 -15.03
N THR A 231 3.77 -6.95 -16.24
CA THR A 231 3.85 -8.38 -16.60
C THR A 231 5.25 -8.73 -17.09
N SER A 232 5.54 -10.03 -17.17
CA SER A 232 6.86 -10.56 -17.57
C SER A 232 8.01 -10.14 -16.65
N LEU A 233 7.77 -10.02 -15.34
CA LEU A 233 8.83 -9.73 -14.36
C LEU A 233 9.77 -10.92 -14.12
N GLY A 234 9.37 -12.14 -14.48
CA GLY A 234 10.15 -13.36 -14.24
C GLY A 234 10.10 -13.87 -12.80
N VAL A 235 9.27 -13.26 -11.95
CA VAL A 235 9.02 -13.65 -10.56
C VAL A 235 7.51 -13.65 -10.28
N LYS A 236 7.12 -14.37 -9.23
CA LYS A 236 5.74 -14.43 -8.72
C LYS A 236 5.70 -13.96 -7.28
N GLY A 237 4.57 -13.41 -6.85
CA GLY A 237 4.29 -13.13 -5.45
C GLY A 237 3.58 -14.28 -4.75
N ILE A 238 2.94 -13.95 -3.63
CA ILE A 238 2.12 -14.86 -2.83
C ILE A 238 0.74 -14.25 -2.59
N ALA A 239 -0.21 -15.10 -2.19
CA ALA A 239 -1.52 -14.66 -1.75
C ALA A 239 -1.43 -13.75 -0.51
N PRO A 240 -2.27 -12.71 -0.40
CA PRO A 240 -2.41 -11.99 0.85
C PRO A 240 -3.08 -12.87 1.92
N TYR A 241 -2.72 -12.66 3.18
CA TYR A 241 -3.45 -13.25 4.29
C TYR A 241 -4.80 -12.57 4.49
N SER A 242 -5.76 -13.30 5.04
CA SER A 242 -7.08 -12.79 5.42
C SER A 242 -7.14 -12.59 6.92
N TYR A 243 -7.73 -11.47 7.36
CA TYR A 243 -7.97 -11.24 8.78
C TYR A 243 -8.94 -12.31 9.31
N THR A 244 -8.67 -12.87 10.49
CA THR A 244 -9.40 -14.05 11.01
C THR A 244 -10.38 -13.75 12.14
N GLY A 245 -10.57 -12.47 12.49
CA GLY A 245 -11.56 -12.04 13.48
C GLY A 245 -12.89 -11.62 12.89
#